data_AF-A0AAW1HNG0-F1
#
_entry.id   AF-A0AAW1HNG0-F1
#
_cell.length_a   1.000
_cell.length_b   1.000
_cell.length_c   1.000
_cell.angle_alpha   90.00
_cell.angle_beta   90.00
_cell.angle_gamma   90.00
#
_symmetry.space_group_name_H-M   'P 1'
#
loop_
_entity.id
_entity.type
_entity.pdbx_description
1 polymer ?
#
loop_
_entity_poly.entity_id
_entity_poly.type
_entity_poly.pdbx_seq_one_letter_code
_entity_poly.pdbx_strand_id
1 'polypeptide(L)'
;MMQNPYNVSSDPCGSSSGSAIAVATNMVAVSIGTETDGSILCPSNANSVVGIKPTVGLTSRSGVIPISPRQDTVGPICRTVADAVYVLDAIVGFDKHDYEATENARKYIPKGGYTQFLKVDGLKFKRLGIIRHPFFNFSEDSLQNLAFRQHFHTLRQKGAVLIDDLEIPNVDLILSSNEEVTVMLAEFKQSLNSYLKDLHASPVRSLADIIDFNNRFSNEEKTKEYGQEVFKLAEATNGIKEKEKEALSTLEKWSREGFEKII
;
A
#
# COMPACT_ATOMS: atom_id res chain seq x y z
N MET A 1 -7.37 20.93 -1.92
CA MET A 1 -6.42 19.82 -1.67
C MET A 1 -6.47 19.46 -0.20
N MET A 2 -6.25 18.21 0.15
CA MET A 2 -6.11 17.78 1.54
C MET A 2 -4.82 18.34 2.13
N GLN A 3 -4.81 18.69 3.42
CA GLN A 3 -3.67 19.32 4.10
C GLN A 3 -3.20 18.45 5.25
N ASN A 4 -1.89 18.35 5.43
CA ASN A 4 -1.31 17.64 6.56
C ASN A 4 -1.58 18.41 7.88
N PRO A 5 -2.14 17.77 8.92
CA PRO A 5 -2.54 18.46 10.15
C PRO A 5 -1.37 18.89 11.03
N TYR A 6 -0.16 18.36 10.82
CA TYR A 6 1.05 18.74 11.56
C TYR A 6 1.80 19.89 10.88
N ASN A 7 1.70 20.00 9.56
CA ASN A 7 2.24 21.13 8.79
C ASN A 7 1.40 21.31 7.53
N VAL A 8 0.58 22.36 7.48
CA VAL A 8 -0.33 22.62 6.35
C VAL A 8 0.38 22.85 5.01
N SER A 9 1.69 23.14 5.04
CA SER A 9 2.54 23.29 3.86
C SER A 9 3.20 21.98 3.41
N SER A 10 3.07 20.90 4.19
CA SER A 10 3.60 19.56 3.85
C SER A 10 2.55 18.71 3.14
N ASP A 11 3.03 17.84 2.25
CA ASP A 11 2.20 16.83 1.59
C ASP A 11 1.71 15.80 2.62
N PRO A 12 0.39 15.53 2.75
CA PRO A 12 -0.12 14.44 3.57
C PRO A 12 0.16 13.05 2.99
N CYS A 13 0.81 12.94 1.83
CA CYS A 13 0.94 11.75 0.98
C CYS A 13 -0.45 11.19 0.60
N GLY A 14 -0.51 10.04 -0.06
CA GLY A 14 -1.75 9.42 -0.52
C GLY A 14 -1.53 8.01 -1.05
N SER A 15 -2.55 7.36 -1.60
CA SER A 15 -3.90 7.89 -1.90
C SER A 15 -4.89 7.92 -0.72
N SER A 16 -4.63 7.20 0.37
CA SER A 16 -5.52 7.19 1.57
C SER A 16 -5.34 8.41 2.48
N SER A 17 -5.10 9.60 1.92
CA SER A 17 -4.78 10.83 2.65
C SER A 17 -5.88 11.21 3.64
N GLY A 18 -7.14 11.17 3.19
CA GLY A 18 -8.29 11.55 4.02
C GLY A 18 -8.47 10.64 5.23
N SER A 19 -8.27 9.33 5.06
CA SER A 19 -8.30 8.34 6.15
C SER A 19 -7.25 8.64 7.21
N ALA A 20 -6.00 8.87 6.80
CA ALA A 20 -4.92 9.21 7.73
C ALA A 20 -5.15 10.55 8.46
N ILE A 21 -5.56 11.59 7.72
CA ILE A 21 -5.85 12.91 8.29
C ILE A 21 -7.01 12.84 9.29
N ALA A 22 -8.08 12.12 8.97
CA ALA A 22 -9.26 12.01 9.84
C ALA A 22 -8.92 11.33 11.18
N VAL A 23 -8.03 10.32 11.15
CA VAL A 23 -7.54 9.64 12.35
C VAL A 23 -6.61 10.54 13.16
N ALA A 24 -5.66 11.22 12.49
CA ALA A 24 -4.70 12.13 13.12
C ALA A 24 -5.39 13.31 13.82
N THR A 25 -6.46 13.84 13.22
CA THR A 25 -7.24 14.96 13.76
C THR A 25 -8.38 14.54 14.70
N ASN A 26 -8.49 13.25 15.03
CA ASN A 26 -9.54 12.69 15.89
C ASN A 26 -10.98 12.90 15.37
N MET A 27 -11.17 13.06 14.06
CA MET A 27 -12.50 13.07 13.45
C MET A 27 -13.16 11.69 13.52
N VAL A 28 -12.35 10.63 13.53
CA VAL A 28 -12.80 9.24 13.68
C VAL A 28 -11.93 8.48 14.69
N ALA A 29 -12.49 7.43 15.28
CA ALA A 29 -11.74 6.51 16.13
C ALA A 29 -10.72 5.71 15.31
N VAL A 30 -11.17 5.17 14.17
CA VAL A 30 -10.39 4.35 13.24
C VAL A 30 -10.83 4.66 11.80
N SER A 31 -10.00 4.31 10.83
CA SER A 31 -10.34 4.40 9.40
C SER A 31 -9.77 3.22 8.63
N ILE A 32 -10.19 3.10 7.38
CA ILE A 32 -9.71 2.09 6.42
C ILE A 32 -9.02 2.83 5.27
N GLY A 33 -7.92 2.27 4.80
CA GLY A 33 -7.24 2.68 3.57
C GLY A 33 -7.06 1.50 2.62
N THR A 34 -6.63 1.82 1.41
CA THR A 34 -6.28 0.83 0.38
C THR A 34 -4.86 1.08 -0.08
N GLU A 35 -4.10 0.03 -0.31
CA GLU A 35 -2.74 0.13 -0.83
C GLU A 35 -2.52 -0.78 -2.02
N THR A 36 -2.05 -0.17 -3.11
CA THR A 36 -1.41 -0.84 -4.25
C THR A 36 0.10 -0.78 -4.05
N ASP A 37 0.63 0.43 -3.90
CA ASP A 37 2.01 0.70 -3.49
C ASP A 37 2.03 1.98 -2.62
N GLY A 38 2.41 1.83 -1.34
CA GLY A 38 2.53 2.93 -0.36
C GLY A 38 1.25 3.63 0.09
N SER A 39 0.08 3.40 -0.51
CA SER A 39 -1.13 4.21 -0.30
C SER A 39 -1.84 4.06 1.07
N ILE A 40 -1.40 3.16 1.95
CA ILE A 40 -1.72 3.09 3.39
C ILE A 40 -0.52 3.60 4.19
N LEU A 41 0.68 3.05 3.93
CA LEU A 41 1.88 3.29 4.74
C LEU A 41 2.41 4.72 4.61
N CYS A 42 2.44 5.27 3.40
CA CYS A 42 2.93 6.62 3.14
C CYS A 42 2.05 7.70 3.81
N PRO A 43 0.71 7.74 3.63
CA PRO A 43 -0.11 8.70 4.34
C PRO A 43 -0.13 8.44 5.86
N SER A 44 0.00 7.20 6.32
CA SER A 44 0.11 6.93 7.76
C SER A 44 1.39 7.53 8.36
N ASN A 45 2.52 7.35 7.69
CA ASN A 45 3.80 7.93 8.06
C ASN A 45 3.75 9.48 8.05
N ALA A 46 3.24 10.08 6.97
CA ALA A 46 3.19 11.54 6.81
C ALA A 46 2.29 12.22 7.85
N ASN A 47 1.25 11.54 8.32
CA ASN A 47 0.28 12.09 9.28
C ASN A 47 0.42 11.49 10.69
N SER A 48 1.57 10.89 11.02
CA SER A 48 1.88 10.38 12.37
C SER A 48 0.82 9.42 12.96
N VAL A 49 0.31 8.51 12.13
CA VAL A 49 -0.63 7.45 12.54
C VAL A 49 -0.11 6.06 12.15
N VAL A 50 -0.72 5.02 12.70
CA VAL A 50 -0.38 3.63 12.40
C VAL A 50 -1.21 3.15 11.22
N GLY A 51 -0.56 2.66 10.17
CA GLY A 51 -1.17 1.95 9.06
C GLY A 51 -0.69 0.50 9.02
N ILE A 52 -1.59 -0.44 8.74
CA ILE A 52 -1.21 -1.82 8.45
C ILE A 52 -1.62 -2.12 7.01
N LYS A 53 -0.64 -2.41 6.15
CA LYS A 53 -0.85 -3.01 4.84
C LYS A 53 -0.77 -4.54 5.00
N PRO A 54 -1.90 -5.28 4.95
CA PRO A 54 -1.84 -6.72 5.11
C PRO A 54 -1.23 -7.42 3.87
N THR A 55 -1.02 -8.73 4.00
CA THR A 55 -0.75 -9.60 2.86
C THR A 55 -1.95 -9.56 1.91
N VAL A 56 -1.69 -9.52 0.60
CA VAL A 56 -2.76 -9.54 -0.41
C VAL A 56 -3.65 -10.77 -0.21
N GLY A 57 -4.96 -10.55 -0.19
CA GLY A 57 -5.97 -11.56 0.08
C GLY A 57 -6.29 -11.81 1.55
N LEU A 58 -5.54 -11.25 2.52
CA LEU A 58 -5.89 -11.43 3.93
C LEU A 58 -7.21 -10.72 4.29
N THR A 59 -7.47 -9.60 3.62
CA THR A 59 -8.72 -8.83 3.66
C THR A 59 -9.33 -8.83 2.27
N SER A 60 -10.66 -8.98 2.19
CA SER A 60 -11.38 -8.94 0.91
C SER A 60 -11.29 -7.56 0.27
N ARG A 61 -11.19 -7.54 -1.06
CA ARG A 61 -11.23 -6.33 -1.89
C ARG A 61 -12.56 -6.18 -2.62
N SER A 62 -13.52 -7.06 -2.36
CA SER A 62 -14.85 -6.97 -2.97
C SER A 62 -15.50 -5.62 -2.64
N GLY A 63 -16.06 -4.96 -3.66
CA GLY A 63 -16.67 -3.64 -3.52
C GLY A 63 -15.68 -2.46 -3.45
N VAL A 64 -14.38 -2.69 -3.62
CA VAL A 64 -13.35 -1.65 -3.72
C VAL A 64 -13.03 -1.37 -5.19
N ILE A 65 -12.91 -0.10 -5.58
CA ILE A 65 -12.47 0.29 -6.93
C ILE A 65 -11.00 -0.15 -7.10
N PRO A 66 -10.68 -1.04 -8.05
CA PRO A 66 -9.36 -1.66 -8.11
C PRO A 66 -8.34 -0.84 -8.90
N ILE A 67 -7.06 -1.10 -8.63
CA ILE A 67 -5.92 -0.72 -9.46
C ILE A 67 -5.18 -1.98 -9.95
N SER A 68 -4.69 -2.80 -9.04
CA SER A 68 -3.80 -3.92 -9.35
C SER A 68 -4.13 -5.12 -8.47
N PRO A 69 -4.82 -6.16 -8.98
CA PRO A 69 -5.20 -7.31 -8.17
C PRO A 69 -4.05 -8.13 -7.58
N ARG A 70 -2.78 -7.96 -7.99
CA ARG A 70 -1.65 -8.64 -7.33
C ARG A 70 -1.13 -7.86 -6.12
N GLN A 71 -1.54 -6.61 -5.94
CA GLN A 71 -0.96 -5.69 -4.96
C GLN A 71 -2.01 -5.07 -4.04
N ASP A 72 -3.19 -4.79 -4.58
CA ASP A 72 -4.29 -4.16 -3.87
C ASP A 72 -4.65 -4.93 -2.61
N THR A 73 -4.74 -4.18 -1.52
CA THR A 73 -5.21 -4.69 -0.24
C THR A 73 -5.90 -3.59 0.57
N VAL A 74 -6.80 -4.01 1.46
CA VAL A 74 -7.55 -3.12 2.35
C VAL A 74 -6.96 -3.26 3.75
N GLY A 75 -6.62 -2.14 4.39
CA GLY A 75 -5.96 -2.16 5.69
C GLY A 75 -6.38 -1.04 6.62
N PRO A 76 -6.23 -1.23 7.95
CA PRO A 76 -6.60 -0.23 8.94
C PRO A 76 -5.58 0.90 9.01
N ILE A 77 -6.08 2.10 9.26
CA ILE A 77 -5.31 3.28 9.66
C ILE A 77 -5.89 3.79 10.98
N CYS A 78 -5.08 3.83 12.04
CA CYS A 78 -5.49 4.12 13.42
C CYS A 78 -4.40 4.89 14.18
N ARG A 79 -4.71 5.48 15.35
CA ARG A 79 -3.69 6.17 16.17
C ARG A 79 -2.77 5.21 16.92
N THR A 80 -3.23 4.00 17.20
CA THR A 80 -2.46 3.00 17.97
C THR A 80 -2.39 1.67 17.23
N VAL A 81 -1.32 0.91 17.51
CA VAL A 81 -1.17 -0.47 17.00
C VAL A 81 -2.29 -1.37 17.51
N ALA A 82 -2.74 -1.17 18.76
CA ALA A 82 -3.84 -1.95 19.32
C ALA A 82 -5.12 -1.76 18.50
N ASP A 83 -5.51 -0.51 18.25
CA ASP A 83 -6.70 -0.20 17.44
C ASP A 83 -6.58 -0.78 16.02
N ALA A 84 -5.41 -0.61 15.38
CA ALA A 84 -5.17 -1.16 14.04
C ALA A 84 -5.30 -2.69 14.02
N VAL A 85 -4.81 -3.38 15.04
CA VAL A 85 -4.93 -4.85 15.16
C VAL A 85 -6.38 -5.29 15.42
N TYR A 86 -7.14 -4.57 16.27
CA TYR A 86 -8.56 -4.87 16.48
C TYR A 86 -9.38 -4.67 15.20
N VAL A 87 -9.09 -3.63 14.42
CA VAL A 87 -9.75 -3.41 13.13
C VAL A 87 -9.35 -4.49 12.14
N LEU A 88 -8.06 -4.84 12.06
CA LEU A 88 -7.59 -5.93 11.20
C LEU A 88 -8.35 -7.22 11.51
N ASP A 89 -8.45 -7.60 12.78
CA ASP A 89 -9.21 -8.80 13.20
C ASP A 89 -10.67 -8.81 12.78
N ALA A 90 -11.28 -7.62 12.69
CA ALA A 90 -12.67 -7.50 12.25
C ALA A 90 -12.84 -7.65 10.72
N ILE A 91 -11.81 -7.37 9.92
CA ILE A 91 -11.91 -7.32 8.45
C ILE A 91 -11.18 -8.45 7.73
N VAL A 92 -10.32 -9.22 8.42
CA VAL A 92 -9.67 -10.40 7.83
C VAL A 92 -10.67 -11.53 7.62
N GLY A 93 -10.57 -12.22 6.49
CA GLY A 93 -11.46 -13.34 6.24
C GLY A 93 -11.52 -13.79 4.79
N PHE A 94 -12.03 -15.01 4.63
CA PHE A 94 -12.40 -15.54 3.32
C PHE A 94 -13.63 -14.80 2.78
N ASP A 95 -13.60 -14.48 1.48
CA ASP A 95 -14.74 -13.95 0.76
C ASP A 95 -14.87 -14.62 -0.61
N LYS A 96 -16.04 -15.19 -0.88
CA LYS A 96 -16.37 -15.82 -2.16
C LYS A 96 -16.35 -14.83 -3.34
N HIS A 97 -16.57 -13.55 -3.08
CA HIS A 97 -16.53 -12.50 -4.11
C HIS A 97 -15.10 -12.02 -4.41
N ASP A 98 -14.13 -12.46 -3.61
CA ASP A 98 -12.70 -12.27 -3.81
C ASP A 98 -11.96 -13.59 -3.57
N TYR A 99 -12.50 -14.66 -4.18
CA TYR A 99 -12.07 -16.04 -3.92
C TYR A 99 -10.59 -16.25 -4.23
N GLU A 100 -10.14 -15.77 -5.39
CA GLU A 100 -8.77 -16.00 -5.89
C GLU A 100 -7.70 -15.47 -4.92
N ALA A 101 -7.96 -14.32 -4.29
CA ALA A 101 -7.03 -13.76 -3.31
C ALA A 101 -7.23 -14.35 -1.91
N THR A 102 -8.47 -14.46 -1.44
CA THR A 102 -8.74 -14.76 -0.03
C THR A 102 -8.61 -16.25 0.34
N GLU A 103 -8.83 -17.17 -0.60
CA GLU A 103 -8.74 -18.62 -0.32
C GLU A 103 -7.33 -19.03 0.09
N ASN A 104 -6.30 -18.52 -0.58
CA ASN A 104 -4.91 -18.85 -0.26
C ASN A 104 -4.44 -18.16 1.02
N ALA A 105 -4.96 -16.98 1.31
CA ALA A 105 -4.55 -16.17 2.46
C ALA A 105 -5.19 -16.63 3.78
N ARG A 106 -6.37 -17.27 3.75
CA ARG A 106 -7.09 -17.69 4.96
C ARG A 106 -6.28 -18.59 5.90
N LYS A 107 -5.32 -19.35 5.36
CA LYS A 107 -4.41 -20.21 6.15
C LYS A 107 -3.46 -19.42 7.07
N TYR A 108 -3.27 -18.13 6.81
CA TYR A 108 -2.44 -17.24 7.61
C TYR A 108 -3.23 -16.47 8.67
N ILE A 109 -4.56 -16.66 8.74
CA ILE A 109 -5.39 -16.08 9.80
C ILE A 109 -5.22 -16.94 11.07
N PRO A 110 -4.66 -16.40 12.16
CA PRO A 110 -4.39 -17.15 13.37
C PRO A 110 -5.69 -17.56 14.06
N LYS A 111 -5.74 -18.79 14.58
CA LYS A 111 -6.83 -19.20 15.47
C LYS A 111 -6.81 -18.31 16.71
N GLY A 112 -7.91 -17.59 16.97
CA GLY A 112 -8.02 -16.65 18.08
C GLY A 112 -7.66 -15.19 17.75
N GLY A 113 -7.41 -14.84 16.48
CA GLY A 113 -7.20 -13.46 16.03
C GLY A 113 -5.80 -12.92 16.27
N TYR A 114 -5.47 -11.80 15.64
CA TYR A 114 -4.21 -11.06 15.75
C TYR A 114 -4.06 -10.33 17.08
N THR A 115 -5.15 -10.01 17.80
CA THR A 115 -5.08 -9.37 19.12
C THR A 115 -4.24 -10.15 20.13
N GLN A 116 -4.14 -11.49 19.98
CA GLN A 116 -3.29 -12.34 20.81
C GLN A 116 -1.79 -12.02 20.71
N PHE A 117 -1.38 -11.25 19.69
CA PHE A 117 -0.01 -10.83 19.47
C PHE A 117 0.31 -9.43 20.02
N LEU A 118 -0.67 -8.74 20.62
CA LEU A 118 -0.45 -7.48 21.35
C LEU A 118 0.27 -7.73 22.68
N LYS A 119 1.58 -7.96 22.61
CA LYS A 119 2.45 -8.28 23.75
C LYS A 119 3.42 -7.14 24.02
N VAL A 120 3.41 -6.62 25.25
CA VAL A 120 4.29 -5.52 25.68
C VAL A 120 5.77 -5.86 25.51
N ASP A 121 6.14 -7.14 25.68
CA ASP A 121 7.48 -7.69 25.52
C ASP A 121 7.68 -8.41 24.18
N GLY A 122 6.82 -8.17 23.19
CA GLY A 122 6.82 -8.87 21.89
C GLY A 122 8.13 -8.79 21.12
N LEU A 123 8.94 -7.75 21.36
CA LEU A 123 10.26 -7.54 20.76
C LEU A 123 11.37 -8.43 21.34
N LYS A 124 11.17 -9.02 22.53
CA LYS A 124 12.20 -9.83 23.17
C LYS A 124 12.60 -10.99 22.27
N PHE A 125 13.91 -11.10 22.02
CA PHE A 125 14.55 -12.09 21.17
C PHE A 125 14.17 -12.02 19.67
N LYS A 126 13.45 -10.98 19.22
CA LYS A 126 13.18 -10.79 17.78
C LYS A 126 14.43 -10.28 17.08
N ARG A 127 14.70 -10.82 15.90
CA ARG A 127 15.75 -10.36 15.00
C ARG A 127 15.12 -9.40 13.99
N LEU A 128 15.61 -8.17 13.94
CA LEU A 128 15.11 -7.14 13.02
C LEU A 128 16.24 -6.75 12.08
N GLY A 129 16.02 -6.95 10.79
CA GLY A 129 16.93 -6.51 9.74
C GLY A 129 16.77 -5.03 9.44
N ILE A 130 17.86 -4.28 9.40
CA ILE A 130 17.87 -2.87 9.02
C ILE A 130 18.50 -2.76 7.64
N ILE A 131 17.71 -2.32 6.66
CA ILE A 131 18.18 -2.08 5.29
C ILE A 131 18.52 -0.61 5.17
N ARG A 132 19.82 -0.29 5.11
CA ARG A 132 20.28 1.10 5.04
C ARG A 132 20.18 1.66 3.64
N HIS A 133 20.80 1.00 2.67
CA HIS A 133 20.73 1.42 1.27
C HIS A 133 19.43 0.93 0.62
N PRO A 134 18.67 1.78 -0.11
CA PRO A 134 18.85 3.23 -0.31
C PRO A 134 18.04 4.11 0.68
N PHE A 135 17.39 3.52 1.68
CA PHE A 135 16.37 4.19 2.52
C PHE A 135 16.91 5.11 3.62
N PHE A 136 18.19 5.00 3.99
CA PHE A 136 18.84 5.74 5.08
C PHE A 136 19.98 6.63 4.57
N ASN A 137 19.67 7.48 3.59
CA ASN A 137 20.62 8.49 3.10
C ASN A 137 20.42 9.83 3.80
N PHE A 138 20.73 9.87 5.10
CA PHE A 138 20.62 11.07 5.92
C PHE A 138 22.01 11.60 6.29
N SER A 139 22.17 12.92 6.39
CA SER A 139 23.38 13.48 6.99
C SER A 139 23.48 13.08 8.47
N GLU A 140 24.70 12.96 8.98
CA GLU A 140 24.96 12.46 10.33
C GLU A 140 24.23 13.28 11.41
N ASP A 141 24.20 14.61 11.25
CA ASP A 141 23.59 15.55 12.19
C ASP A 141 22.10 15.86 11.90
N SER A 142 21.50 15.18 10.93
CA SER A 142 20.08 15.41 10.61
C SER A 142 19.15 14.94 11.73
N LEU A 143 18.00 15.63 11.86
CA LEU A 143 16.94 15.22 12.80
C LEU A 143 16.43 13.81 12.50
N GLN A 144 16.41 13.40 11.22
CA GLN A 144 16.03 12.06 10.78
C GLN A 144 17.00 11.01 11.33
N ASN A 145 18.31 11.21 11.16
CA ASN A 145 19.30 10.28 11.68
C ASN A 145 19.22 10.18 13.21
N LEU A 146 19.07 11.31 13.92
CA LEU A 146 18.91 11.32 15.37
C LEU A 146 17.67 10.52 15.83
N ALA A 147 16.53 10.73 15.17
CA ALA A 147 15.29 10.01 15.47
C ALA A 147 15.44 8.49 15.26
N PHE A 148 15.99 8.06 14.13
CA PHE A 148 16.21 6.63 13.87
C PHE A 148 17.23 6.02 14.83
N ARG A 149 18.30 6.72 15.18
CA ARG A 149 19.25 6.26 16.22
C ARG A 149 18.54 6.02 17.56
N GLN A 150 17.64 6.93 17.96
CA GLN A 150 16.84 6.76 19.17
C GLN A 150 15.86 5.59 19.07
N HIS A 151 15.23 5.38 17.92
CA HIS A 151 14.37 4.21 17.68
C HIS A 151 15.16 2.90 17.77
N PHE A 152 16.32 2.80 17.13
CA PHE A 152 17.17 1.61 17.21
C PHE A 152 17.67 1.35 18.63
N HIS A 153 17.98 2.40 19.39
CA HIS A 153 18.32 2.26 20.81
C HIS A 153 17.14 1.68 21.61
N THR A 154 15.92 2.20 21.37
CA THR A 154 14.70 1.73 22.02
C THR A 154 14.43 0.26 21.70
N LEU A 155 14.54 -0.15 20.43
CA LEU A 155 14.35 -1.54 20.01
C LEU A 155 15.32 -2.51 20.73
N ARG A 156 16.60 -2.14 20.83
CA ARG A 156 17.61 -2.93 21.57
C ARG A 156 17.28 -3.00 23.07
N GLN A 157 16.91 -1.88 23.69
CA GLN A 157 16.49 -1.85 25.10
C GLN A 157 15.27 -2.74 25.38
N LYS A 158 14.36 -2.89 24.40
CA LYS A 158 13.20 -3.80 24.48
C LYS A 158 13.54 -5.26 24.14
N GLY A 159 14.81 -5.59 23.93
CA GLY A 159 15.31 -6.96 23.78
C GLY A 159 15.33 -7.48 22.34
N ALA A 160 15.18 -6.61 21.34
CA ALA A 160 15.39 -6.99 19.94
C ALA A 160 16.88 -7.04 19.58
N VAL A 161 17.24 -7.99 18.73
CA VAL A 161 18.55 -8.08 18.08
C VAL A 161 18.46 -7.39 16.73
N LEU A 162 19.17 -6.27 16.56
CA LEU A 162 19.22 -5.57 15.28
C LEU A 162 20.37 -6.11 14.44
N ILE A 163 20.05 -6.58 13.23
CA ILE A 163 21.01 -6.94 12.20
C ILE A 163 21.11 -5.72 11.29
N ASP A 164 22.18 -4.96 11.46
CA ASP A 164 22.36 -3.70 10.75
C ASP A 164 22.97 -3.94 9.37
N ASP A 165 22.73 -2.99 8.45
CA ASP A 165 23.29 -2.97 7.10
C ASP A 165 23.00 -4.24 6.28
N LEU A 166 21.75 -4.72 6.35
CA LEU A 166 21.28 -5.76 5.42
C LEU A 166 21.10 -5.18 4.02
N GLU A 167 21.60 -5.91 3.04
CA GLU A 167 21.45 -5.57 1.64
C GLU A 167 20.29 -6.37 1.03
N ILE A 168 19.41 -5.70 0.28
CA ILE A 168 18.49 -6.35 -0.65
C ILE A 168 19.18 -6.41 -2.02
N PRO A 169 19.53 -7.59 -2.54
CA PRO A 169 20.05 -7.69 -3.90
C PRO A 169 19.04 -7.10 -4.90
N ASN A 170 19.54 -6.37 -5.90
CA ASN A 170 18.75 -5.73 -6.96
C ASN A 170 17.77 -4.64 -6.48
N VAL A 171 17.87 -4.11 -5.25
CA VAL A 171 16.96 -3.05 -4.75
C VAL A 171 16.94 -1.83 -5.65
N ASP A 172 18.10 -1.40 -6.15
CA ASP A 172 18.20 -0.26 -7.06
C ASP A 172 17.53 -0.54 -8.41
N LEU A 173 17.62 -1.78 -8.91
CA LEU A 173 16.94 -2.19 -10.14
C LEU A 173 15.43 -2.17 -9.95
N ILE A 174 14.93 -2.67 -8.82
CA ILE A 174 13.50 -2.66 -8.49
C ILE A 174 12.99 -1.21 -8.43
N LEU A 175 13.69 -0.34 -7.69
CA LEU A 175 13.25 1.05 -7.47
C LEU A 175 13.38 1.96 -8.69
N SER A 176 14.26 1.62 -9.66
CA SER A 176 14.45 2.42 -10.88
C SER A 176 13.69 1.87 -12.09
N SER A 177 13.03 0.72 -11.95
CA SER A 177 12.35 0.03 -13.05
C SER A 177 10.92 0.54 -13.29
N ASN A 178 10.44 0.37 -14.52
CA ASN A 178 9.06 0.58 -14.91
C ASN A 178 8.29 -0.74 -15.11
N GLU A 179 8.85 -1.89 -14.71
CA GLU A 179 8.18 -3.18 -14.88
C GLU A 179 6.85 -3.21 -14.11
N GLU A 180 6.83 -2.73 -12.87
CA GLU A 180 5.60 -2.64 -12.06
C GLU A 180 4.53 -1.80 -12.75
N VAL A 181 4.89 -0.58 -13.18
CA VAL A 181 3.98 0.34 -13.88
C VAL A 181 3.45 -0.29 -15.18
N THR A 182 4.30 -0.99 -15.92
CA THR A 182 3.92 -1.67 -17.17
C THR A 182 2.80 -2.67 -16.93
N VAL A 183 2.93 -3.52 -15.91
CA VAL A 183 1.91 -4.53 -15.58
C VAL A 183 0.67 -3.87 -14.99
N MET A 184 0.85 -2.92 -14.06
CA MET A 184 -0.23 -2.23 -13.36
C MET A 184 -1.16 -1.47 -14.32
N LEU A 185 -0.64 -0.82 -15.36
CA LEU A 185 -1.48 -0.13 -16.35
C LEU A 185 -2.43 -1.08 -17.08
N ALA A 186 -1.94 -2.28 -17.44
CA ALA A 186 -2.73 -3.27 -18.14
C ALA A 186 -3.85 -3.85 -17.26
N GLU A 187 -3.54 -4.09 -15.99
CA GLU A 187 -4.53 -4.63 -15.06
C GLU A 187 -5.49 -3.59 -14.55
N PHE A 188 -5.06 -2.33 -14.41
CA PHE A 188 -5.96 -1.25 -14.03
C PHE A 188 -7.11 -1.15 -15.04
N LYS A 189 -6.82 -1.13 -16.34
CA LYS A 189 -7.85 -1.16 -17.38
C LYS A 189 -8.77 -2.38 -17.23
N GLN A 190 -8.19 -3.58 -17.14
CA GLN A 190 -8.98 -4.82 -17.09
C GLN A 190 -9.87 -4.90 -15.84
N SER A 191 -9.28 -4.61 -14.68
CA SER A 191 -9.93 -4.72 -13.37
C SER A 191 -11.00 -3.65 -13.20
N LEU A 192 -10.70 -2.40 -13.57
CA LEU A 192 -11.68 -1.31 -13.50
C LEU A 192 -12.86 -1.56 -14.43
N ASN A 193 -12.61 -2.01 -15.66
CA ASN A 193 -13.70 -2.35 -16.59
C ASN A 193 -14.58 -3.48 -16.06
N SER A 194 -13.99 -4.51 -15.45
CA SER A 194 -14.76 -5.58 -14.80
C SER A 194 -15.61 -5.04 -13.66
N TYR A 195 -15.01 -4.24 -12.77
CA TYR A 195 -15.70 -3.62 -11.64
C TYR A 195 -16.89 -2.76 -12.09
N LEU A 196 -16.68 -1.84 -13.04
CA LEU A 196 -17.71 -0.91 -13.53
C LEU A 196 -18.86 -1.62 -14.25
N LYS A 197 -18.57 -2.73 -14.92
CA LYS A 197 -19.58 -3.56 -15.59
C LYS A 197 -20.56 -4.16 -14.60
N ASP A 198 -20.08 -4.56 -13.43
CA ASP A 198 -20.88 -5.24 -12.40
C ASP A 198 -21.68 -4.28 -11.51
N LEU A 199 -21.43 -2.96 -11.59
CA LEU A 199 -22.19 -1.97 -10.83
C LEU A 199 -23.67 -1.96 -11.24
N HIS A 200 -24.57 -1.90 -10.25
CA HIS A 200 -26.01 -1.79 -10.54
C HIS A 200 -26.33 -0.47 -11.26
N ALA A 201 -25.77 0.65 -10.78
CA ALA A 201 -25.96 1.97 -11.34
C ALA A 201 -24.62 2.70 -11.45
N SER A 202 -24.29 3.17 -12.65
CA SER A 202 -23.09 3.98 -12.92
C SER A 202 -23.27 4.76 -14.23
N PRO A 203 -22.84 6.04 -14.29
CA PRO A 203 -22.84 6.82 -15.54
C PRO A 203 -21.74 6.38 -16.52
N VAL A 204 -20.80 5.54 -16.07
CA VAL A 204 -19.66 5.01 -16.85
C VAL A 204 -19.57 3.50 -16.69
N ARG A 205 -19.18 2.78 -17.74
CA ARG A 205 -19.07 1.32 -17.75
C ARG A 205 -17.69 0.81 -18.11
N SER A 206 -16.76 1.72 -18.40
CA SER A 206 -15.39 1.42 -18.79
C SER A 206 -14.45 2.60 -18.49
N LEU A 207 -13.15 2.35 -18.56
CA LEU A 207 -12.10 3.36 -18.51
C LEU A 207 -12.23 4.37 -19.67
N ALA A 208 -12.60 3.89 -20.87
CA ALA A 208 -12.92 4.76 -22.00
C ALA A 208 -14.08 5.73 -21.68
N ASP A 209 -15.16 5.24 -21.07
CA ASP A 209 -16.28 6.10 -20.66
C ASP A 209 -15.86 7.14 -19.62
N ILE A 210 -14.93 6.79 -18.71
CA ILE A 210 -14.36 7.74 -17.73
C ILE A 210 -13.56 8.83 -18.44
N ILE A 211 -12.71 8.47 -19.41
CA ILE A 211 -11.93 9.44 -20.18
C ILE A 211 -12.87 10.41 -20.91
N ASP A 212 -13.93 9.88 -21.54
CA ASP A 212 -14.93 10.67 -22.23
C ASP A 212 -15.79 11.52 -21.29
N PHE A 213 -16.09 11.01 -20.10
CA PHE A 213 -16.72 11.78 -19.03
C PHE A 213 -15.84 12.97 -18.64
N ASN A 214 -14.56 12.73 -18.32
CA ASN A 214 -13.60 13.76 -17.94
C ASN A 214 -13.39 14.80 -19.05
N ASN A 215 -13.43 14.40 -20.32
CA ASN A 215 -13.35 15.33 -21.44
C ASN A 215 -14.59 16.24 -21.53
N ARG A 216 -15.78 15.68 -21.31
CA ARG A 216 -17.06 16.43 -21.30
C ARG A 216 -17.16 17.39 -20.11
N PHE A 217 -16.69 16.98 -18.93
CA PHE A 217 -16.72 17.73 -17.68
C PHE A 217 -15.34 18.26 -17.28
N SER A 218 -14.57 18.72 -18.26
CA SER A 218 -13.14 19.05 -18.09
C SER A 218 -12.84 20.18 -17.09
N ASN A 219 -13.80 21.07 -16.84
CA ASN A 219 -13.65 22.12 -15.84
C ASN A 219 -13.82 21.57 -14.42
N GLU A 220 -14.84 20.74 -14.21
CA GLU A 220 -15.17 20.10 -12.94
C GLU A 220 -14.10 19.07 -12.55
N GLU A 221 -13.67 18.25 -13.51
CA GLU A 221 -12.61 17.25 -13.35
C GLU A 221 -11.20 17.85 -13.43
N LYS A 222 -11.10 19.16 -13.67
CA LYS A 222 -9.84 19.94 -13.69
C LYS A 222 -8.75 19.32 -14.55
N THR A 223 -9.11 18.78 -15.71
CA THR A 223 -8.17 18.04 -16.58
C THR A 223 -7.04 18.92 -17.13
N LYS A 224 -7.18 20.25 -17.11
CA LYS A 224 -6.09 21.19 -17.43
C LYS A 224 -5.04 21.31 -16.33
N GLU A 225 -5.43 21.15 -15.06
CA GLU A 225 -4.55 21.30 -13.89
C GLU A 225 -3.81 19.99 -13.60
N TYR A 226 -4.52 18.85 -13.67
CA TYR A 226 -3.98 17.55 -13.25
C TYR A 226 -3.85 16.51 -14.37
N GLY A 227 -4.48 16.73 -15.52
CA GLY A 227 -4.47 15.78 -16.63
C GLY A 227 -5.21 14.47 -16.32
N GLN A 228 -5.01 13.48 -17.18
CA GLN A 228 -5.49 12.10 -17.01
C GLN A 228 -4.62 11.11 -17.80
N GLU A 229 -3.31 11.38 -17.87
CA GLU A 229 -2.39 10.63 -18.74
C GLU A 229 -2.28 9.15 -18.34
N VAL A 230 -2.35 8.84 -17.04
CA VAL A 230 -2.38 7.44 -16.57
C VAL A 230 -3.61 6.70 -17.11
N PHE A 231 -4.77 7.34 -17.17
CA PHE A 231 -5.97 6.73 -17.74
C PHE A 231 -5.80 6.46 -19.24
N LYS A 232 -5.22 7.40 -19.98
CA LYS A 232 -4.93 7.23 -21.41
C LYS A 232 -3.90 6.13 -21.66
N LEU A 233 -2.83 6.07 -20.86
CA LEU A 233 -1.81 5.03 -20.96
C LEU A 233 -2.39 3.65 -20.66
N ALA A 234 -3.20 3.53 -19.59
CA ALA A 234 -3.89 2.30 -19.26
C ALA A 234 -4.89 1.90 -20.33
N GLU A 235 -5.69 2.83 -20.87
CA GLU A 235 -6.64 2.56 -21.95
C GLU A 235 -5.94 2.11 -23.24
N ALA A 236 -4.71 2.57 -23.50
CA ALA A 236 -3.93 2.12 -24.65
C ALA A 236 -3.42 0.67 -24.53
N THR A 237 -3.49 0.06 -23.34
CA THR A 237 -3.10 -1.33 -23.14
C THR A 237 -4.13 -2.31 -23.71
N ASN A 238 -3.66 -3.53 -24.04
CA ASN A 238 -4.47 -4.62 -24.56
C ASN A 238 -4.46 -5.84 -23.62
N GLY A 239 -4.35 -5.59 -22.32
CA GLY A 239 -4.21 -6.60 -21.27
C GLY A 239 -2.79 -7.18 -21.16
N ILE A 240 -2.65 -8.26 -20.39
CA ILE A 240 -1.37 -8.93 -20.18
C ILE A 240 -0.94 -9.69 -21.46
N LYS A 241 -0.03 -9.10 -22.23
CA LYS A 241 0.58 -9.67 -23.45
C LYS A 241 2.06 -9.93 -23.21
N GLU A 242 2.84 -10.09 -24.28
CA GLU A 242 4.25 -10.50 -24.17
C GLU A 242 5.08 -9.51 -23.35
N LYS A 243 4.90 -8.20 -23.55
CA LYS A 243 5.59 -7.16 -22.77
C LYS A 243 5.28 -7.26 -21.28
N GLU A 244 4.00 -7.37 -20.91
CA GLU A 244 3.59 -7.45 -19.50
C GLU A 244 3.99 -8.79 -18.87
N LYS A 245 4.01 -9.88 -19.64
CA LYS A 245 4.53 -11.18 -19.18
C LYS A 245 6.04 -11.15 -18.92
N GLU A 246 6.80 -10.48 -19.77
CA GLU A 246 8.23 -10.26 -19.57
C GLU A 246 8.49 -9.41 -18.32
N ALA A 247 7.70 -8.35 -18.13
CA ALA A 247 7.74 -7.52 -16.93
C ALA A 247 7.43 -8.33 -15.66
N LEU A 248 6.37 -9.15 -15.68
CA LEU A 248 6.02 -10.06 -14.58
C LEU A 248 7.15 -11.05 -14.26
N SER A 249 7.71 -11.70 -15.29
CA SER A 249 8.83 -12.64 -15.12
C SER A 249 10.06 -11.96 -14.52
N THR A 250 10.32 -10.71 -14.91
CA THR A 250 11.41 -9.90 -14.37
C THR A 250 11.17 -9.54 -12.90
N LEU A 251 9.97 -9.10 -12.54
CA LEU A 251 9.59 -8.81 -11.15
C LEU A 251 9.67 -10.06 -10.26
N GLU A 252 9.16 -11.20 -10.72
CA GLU A 252 9.25 -12.48 -10.01
C GLU A 252 10.71 -12.91 -9.81
N LYS A 253 11.53 -12.76 -10.85
CA LYS A 253 12.96 -13.05 -10.76
C LYS A 253 13.64 -12.16 -9.72
N TRP A 254 13.38 -10.85 -9.73
CA TRP A 254 13.98 -9.92 -8.76
C TRP A 254 13.49 -10.14 -7.34
N SER A 255 12.23 -10.52 -7.13
CA SER A 255 11.73 -10.93 -5.80
C SER A 255 12.52 -12.14 -5.28
N ARG A 256 12.59 -13.21 -6.08
CA ARG A 256 13.29 -14.46 -5.72
C ARG A 256 14.79 -14.27 -5.54
N GLU A 257 15.40 -13.44 -6.38
CA GLU A 257 16.85 -13.22 -6.35
C GLU A 257 17.29 -12.11 -5.40
N GLY A 258 16.34 -11.28 -4.93
CA GLY A 258 16.51 -10.15 -4.03
C GLY A 258 15.92 -10.42 -2.65
N PHE A 259 14.73 -9.87 -2.37
CA PHE A 259 14.12 -9.87 -1.04
C PHE A 259 14.01 -11.27 -0.42
N GLU A 260 13.61 -12.28 -1.18
CA GLU A 260 13.43 -13.64 -0.66
C GLU A 260 14.74 -14.31 -0.24
N LYS A 261 15.90 -13.86 -0.72
CA LYS A 261 17.21 -14.41 -0.29
C LYS A 261 17.66 -13.94 1.09
N ILE A 262 17.03 -12.91 1.62
CA ILE A 262 17.39 -12.30 2.91
C ILE A 262 16.75 -13.06 4.07
N ILE A 263 15.67 -13.80 3.78
CA ILE A 263 14.85 -14.55 4.74
C ILE A 263 15.54 -15.86 5.15
#